data_AF-A0A925YGN3-F1
#
_entry.id   AF-A0A925YGN3-F1
#
_cell.length_a   1.000
_cell.length_b   1.000
_cell.length_c   1.000
_cell.angle_alpha   90.00
_cell.angle_beta   90.00
_cell.angle_gamma   90.00
#
_symmetry.space_group_name_H-M   'P 1'
#
loop_
_entity.id
_entity.type
_entity.pdbx_description
1 polymer ?
#
loop_
_entity_poly.entity_id
_entity_poly.type
_entity_poly.pdbx_seq_one_letter_code
_entity_poly.pdbx_strand_id
1 'polypeptide(L)'
;EGQPGPQDYGRTHADGANLLGDALALAGSGGVDGGGGGRVIWRAFVYREEAGQDRATQAYRELTPLDGKFRDNVSVQVKNGPIDFQPREPFHPLFGAMPKTPLLVEFQITQEYLGCATHLAYLGPLFKETLDANTHAPAADTTPKPDHAPIDPGVPSIARLMGQHSGSGMAGVANIGTDRNWCGHPFAAANWFAFGRLAWDATLDPQEIADDWLRMTFTNSPAFVGPVTTLMMMSRQAVVDYMTPLGLHHLMAKDHHYGPGPWEDEGRADWTPVYFHRADAHGIGFDRTSTGSNAIAQYHPPWPEIFGNVEQCPERLLLWFHHVSWRHEMPSGRTLWDELCVRYQHGVDSVRLMQEVWESVTTEIDDAEFVHVKELLAIQEREACWWRDACLLYFQTFSKRPFPPGCEPARLSLDAYRRIKHNTVPGVAAWDPLDADSLPPE
;
A
#
# COMPACT_ATOMS: atom_id res chain seq x y z
N GLU A 1 -7.09 17.12 1.09
CA GLU A 1 -7.04 17.29 -0.39
C GLU A 1 -8.20 18.16 -0.89
N GLY A 2 -8.34 19.38 -0.38
CA GLY A 2 -9.37 20.33 -0.85
C GLY A 2 -10.84 19.98 -0.54
N GLN A 3 -11.13 18.80 0.03
CA GLN A 3 -12.48 18.43 0.44
C GLN A 3 -12.93 19.26 1.66
N PRO A 4 -14.17 19.78 1.67
CA PRO A 4 -14.68 20.55 2.80
C PRO A 4 -14.80 19.68 4.05
N GLY A 5 -14.63 20.28 5.22
CA GLY A 5 -14.72 19.55 6.48
C GLY A 5 -15.04 20.39 7.70
N PRO A 6 -15.28 19.76 8.86
CA PRO A 6 -15.59 20.46 10.11
C PRO A 6 -14.51 21.46 10.54
N GLN A 7 -13.25 21.20 10.18
CA GLN A 7 -12.10 22.04 10.49
C GLN A 7 -12.20 23.43 9.84
N ASP A 8 -12.86 23.57 8.68
CA ASP A 8 -13.12 24.86 8.03
C ASP A 8 -13.99 25.79 8.89
N TYR A 9 -14.72 25.20 9.85
CA TYR A 9 -15.62 25.89 10.77
C TYR A 9 -15.10 25.88 12.21
N GLY A 10 -13.82 25.54 12.43
CA GLY A 10 -13.22 25.44 13.76
C GLY A 10 -13.83 24.33 14.63
N ARG A 11 -14.28 23.23 14.01
CA ARG A 11 -14.85 22.04 14.66
C ARG A 11 -13.96 20.83 14.48
N THR A 12 -14.12 19.84 15.36
CA THR A 12 -13.38 18.58 15.32
C THR A 12 -14.01 17.57 14.36
N HIS A 13 -13.26 16.51 14.01
CA HIS A 13 -13.82 15.38 13.26
C HIS A 13 -14.99 14.72 14.00
N ALA A 14 -14.92 14.63 15.33
CA ALA A 14 -16.02 14.08 16.13
C ALA A 14 -17.28 14.95 16.03
N ASP A 15 -17.16 16.28 16.09
CA ASP A 15 -18.33 17.17 15.93
C ASP A 15 -19.04 16.95 14.59
N GLY A 16 -18.29 16.89 13.49
CA GLY A 16 -18.84 16.66 12.16
C GLY A 16 -19.45 15.26 11.98
N ALA A 17 -18.72 14.23 12.39
CA ALA A 17 -19.17 12.85 12.27
C ALA A 17 -20.40 12.58 13.14
N ASN A 18 -20.44 13.13 14.36
CA ASN A 18 -21.56 12.97 15.28
C ASN A 18 -22.80 13.71 14.81
N LEU A 19 -22.67 14.87 14.15
CA LEU A 19 -23.81 15.56 13.54
C LEU A 19 -24.51 14.67 12.48
N LEU A 20 -23.72 13.99 11.64
CA LEU A 20 -24.26 13.03 10.66
C LEU A 20 -24.80 11.77 11.34
N GLY A 21 -24.12 11.28 12.38
CA GLY A 21 -24.55 10.13 13.17
C GLY A 21 -25.91 10.36 13.84
N ASP A 22 -26.09 11.52 14.47
CA ASP A 22 -27.34 11.92 15.13
C ASP A 22 -28.48 12.02 14.10
N ALA A 23 -28.22 12.55 12.90
CA ALA A 23 -29.19 12.61 11.82
C ALA A 23 -29.65 11.22 11.34
N LEU A 24 -28.72 10.27 11.16
CA LEU A 24 -29.03 8.89 10.77
C LEU A 24 -29.78 8.12 11.87
N ALA A 25 -29.44 8.36 13.13
CA ALA A 25 -30.13 7.76 14.27
C ALA A 25 -31.60 8.24 14.34
N LEU A 26 -31.85 9.53 14.15
CA LEU A 26 -33.20 10.09 14.10
C LEU A 26 -34.01 9.52 12.93
N ALA A 27 -33.43 9.44 11.73
CA ALA A 27 -34.11 8.86 10.56
C ALA A 27 -34.52 7.39 10.77
N GLY A 28 -33.68 6.59 11.46
CA GLY A 28 -33.98 5.19 11.77
C GLY A 28 -35.04 4.98 12.85
N SER A 29 -35.24 5.96 13.74
CA SER A 29 -36.18 5.86 14.87
C SER A 29 -37.68 5.97 14.50
N GLY A 30 -38.00 6.28 13.23
CA GLY A 30 -39.38 6.48 12.73
C GLY A 30 -39.94 5.37 11.82
N GLY A 31 -39.20 4.28 11.59
CA GLY A 31 -39.62 3.17 10.71
C GLY A 31 -40.52 2.14 11.39
N VAL A 32 -41.48 1.59 10.63
CA VAL A 32 -42.52 0.64 11.10
C VAL A 32 -41.94 -0.73 11.55
N ASP A 33 -40.70 -1.04 11.18
CA ASP A 33 -40.10 -2.37 11.37
C ASP A 33 -38.94 -2.43 12.38
N GLY A 34 -38.68 -1.38 13.15
CA GLY A 34 -37.62 -1.38 14.18
C GLY A 34 -36.20 -1.66 13.64
N GLY A 35 -35.96 -1.46 12.35
CA GLY A 35 -34.71 -1.75 11.65
C GLY A 35 -33.58 -0.78 12.02
N GLY A 36 -32.41 -1.33 12.37
CA GLY A 36 -31.25 -0.61 12.90
C GLY A 36 -30.84 0.63 12.09
N GLY A 37 -30.56 1.72 12.81
CA GLY A 37 -30.19 3.01 12.23
C GLY A 37 -28.91 2.96 11.39
N GLY A 38 -28.82 3.88 10.42
CA GLY A 38 -27.63 4.02 9.56
C GLY A 38 -26.36 4.36 10.34
N ARG A 39 -25.21 4.05 9.73
CA ARG A 39 -23.86 4.29 10.28
C ARG A 39 -23.10 5.30 9.43
N VAL A 40 -22.33 6.17 10.07
CA VAL A 40 -21.34 7.03 9.41
C VAL A 40 -20.01 6.31 9.39
N ILE A 41 -19.43 6.20 8.19
CA ILE A 41 -18.05 5.73 8.01
C ILE A 41 -17.18 6.96 7.72
N TRP A 42 -16.42 7.38 8.72
CA TRP A 42 -15.62 8.60 8.68
C TRP A 42 -14.16 8.28 8.38
N ARG A 43 -13.64 8.68 7.21
CA ARG A 43 -12.26 8.36 6.83
C ARG A 43 -11.23 9.10 7.68
N ALA A 44 -10.20 8.38 8.10
CA ALA A 44 -9.03 8.85 8.83
C ALA A 44 -7.88 9.32 7.92
N PHE A 45 -8.08 9.29 6.61
CA PHE A 45 -7.11 9.78 5.63
C PHE A 45 -7.10 11.31 5.64
N VAL A 46 -6.48 11.88 6.68
CA VAL A 46 -6.42 13.31 6.96
C VAL A 46 -4.99 13.72 7.24
N TYR A 47 -4.56 14.78 6.57
CA TYR A 47 -3.24 15.37 6.69
C TYR A 47 -3.26 16.77 6.07
N ARG A 48 -2.52 17.70 6.66
CA ARG A 48 -2.39 19.10 6.25
C ARG A 48 -0.94 19.44 5.94
N GLU A 49 -0.75 20.43 5.07
CA GLU A 49 0.57 20.96 4.82
C GLU A 49 0.97 21.79 6.03
N GLU A 50 1.95 21.31 6.79
CA GLU A 50 2.49 22.05 7.91
C GLU A 50 4.00 21.87 7.97
N ALA A 51 4.72 22.99 7.87
CA ALA A 51 6.16 23.00 7.83
C ALA A 51 6.74 22.32 9.08
N GLY A 52 7.67 21.38 8.87
CA GLY A 52 8.32 20.64 9.96
C GLY A 52 7.49 19.52 10.58
N GLN A 53 6.26 19.28 10.10
CA GLN A 53 5.47 18.12 10.52
C GLN A 53 5.61 16.97 9.53
N ASP A 54 5.75 15.75 10.06
CA ASP A 54 5.81 14.54 9.24
C ASP A 54 4.40 14.05 8.90
N ARG A 55 4.05 13.99 7.61
CA ARG A 55 2.75 13.48 7.10
C ARG A 55 2.30 12.18 7.76
N ALA A 56 3.21 11.22 7.95
CA ALA A 56 2.90 9.92 8.56
C ALA A 56 2.34 10.01 9.98
N THR A 57 2.64 11.11 10.69
CA THR A 57 2.24 11.27 12.09
C THR A 57 0.87 11.91 12.26
N GLN A 58 0.33 12.52 11.21
CA GLN A 58 -0.75 13.50 11.34
C GLN A 58 -2.10 12.86 11.66
N ALA A 59 -2.53 11.83 10.92
CA ALA A 59 -3.79 11.15 11.18
C ALA A 59 -3.88 10.62 12.63
N TYR A 60 -2.78 10.08 13.15
CA TYR A 60 -2.68 9.67 14.55
C TYR A 60 -2.87 10.84 15.51
N ARG A 61 -2.13 11.96 15.30
CA ARG A 61 -2.19 13.14 16.17
C ARG A 61 -3.58 13.79 16.17
N GLU A 62 -4.24 13.81 15.02
CA GLU A 62 -5.57 14.41 14.84
C GLU A 62 -6.69 13.57 15.50
N LEU A 63 -6.61 12.24 15.38
CA LEU A 63 -7.75 11.37 15.74
C LEU A 63 -7.62 10.70 17.10
N THR A 64 -6.41 10.41 17.60
CA THR A 64 -6.25 9.79 18.93
C THR A 64 -6.83 10.63 20.08
N PRO A 65 -6.75 11.99 20.09
CA PRO A 65 -7.41 12.80 21.13
C PRO A 65 -8.95 12.77 21.06
N LEU A 66 -9.52 12.18 20.01
CA LEU A 66 -10.96 12.03 19.79
C LEU A 66 -11.47 10.63 20.14
N ASP A 67 -10.61 9.71 20.61
CA ASP A 67 -11.05 8.38 21.01
C ASP A 67 -12.15 8.43 22.09
N GLY A 68 -13.26 7.73 21.84
CA GLY A 68 -14.44 7.72 22.71
C GLY A 68 -15.32 8.97 22.64
N LYS A 69 -15.04 9.91 21.73
CA LYS A 69 -15.91 11.08 21.47
C LYS A 69 -16.87 10.89 20.29
N PHE A 70 -16.68 9.83 19.50
CA PHE A 70 -17.56 9.48 18.39
C PHE A 70 -18.84 8.79 18.91
N ARG A 71 -19.99 8.99 18.24
CA ARG A 71 -21.23 8.24 18.54
C ARG A 71 -21.06 6.76 18.21
N ASP A 72 -21.89 5.91 18.83
CA ASP A 72 -21.88 4.46 18.62
C ASP A 72 -22.13 4.03 17.16
N ASN A 73 -22.88 4.84 16.40
CA ASN A 73 -23.14 4.64 14.97
C ASN A 73 -22.15 5.42 14.06
N VAL A 74 -21.00 5.80 14.59
CA VAL A 74 -19.88 6.32 13.81
C VAL A 74 -18.71 5.34 13.93
N SER A 75 -18.09 5.02 12.80
CA SER A 75 -16.83 4.29 12.75
C SER A 75 -15.78 5.08 12.00
N VAL A 76 -14.52 4.93 12.40
CA VAL A 76 -13.40 5.60 11.74
C VAL A 76 -12.71 4.63 10.78
N GLN A 77 -12.68 4.96 9.49
CA GLN A 77 -12.09 4.14 8.44
C GLN A 77 -10.64 4.54 8.19
N VAL A 78 -9.70 3.63 8.44
CA VAL A 78 -8.26 3.86 8.48
C VAL A 78 -7.57 3.05 7.39
N LYS A 79 -6.77 3.68 6.53
CA LYS A 79 -5.94 2.96 5.55
C LYS A 79 -4.99 1.98 6.25
N ASN A 80 -4.59 0.91 5.57
CA ASN A 80 -3.68 -0.09 6.13
C ASN A 80 -2.32 0.47 6.59
N GLY A 81 -1.86 1.57 6.00
CA GLY A 81 -0.67 2.31 6.41
C GLY A 81 -0.91 3.83 6.54
N PRO A 82 0.05 4.58 7.12
CA PRO A 82 -0.10 5.99 7.46
C PRO A 82 0.09 6.97 6.29
N ILE A 83 0.50 6.52 5.11
CA ILE A 83 0.66 7.37 3.93
C ILE A 83 -0.50 7.18 2.97
N ASP A 84 -0.40 6.28 2.00
CA ASP A 84 -1.35 6.19 0.89
C ASP A 84 -1.12 4.94 0.04
N PHE A 85 -1.51 3.78 0.57
CA PHE A 85 -1.56 2.51 -0.19
C PHE A 85 -0.28 2.14 -0.95
N GLN A 86 0.88 2.58 -0.44
CA GLN A 86 2.17 2.33 -1.09
C GLN A 86 2.44 0.82 -1.14
N PRO A 87 3.31 0.33 -2.07
CA PRO A 87 3.54 -1.11 -2.26
C PRO A 87 3.85 -1.88 -0.96
N ARG A 88 4.53 -1.21 -0.02
CA ARG A 88 4.60 -1.61 1.38
C ARG A 88 4.65 -0.37 2.28
N GLU A 89 3.88 -0.42 3.36
CA GLU A 89 3.93 0.52 4.49
C GLU A 89 3.95 -0.29 5.79
N PRO A 90 4.45 0.24 6.93
CA PRO A 90 4.10 -0.36 8.20
C PRO A 90 2.60 -0.22 8.44
N PHE A 91 2.07 -1.01 9.35
CA PHE A 91 0.68 -0.85 9.77
C PHE A 91 0.42 0.56 10.33
N HIS A 92 -0.79 1.08 10.11
CA HIS A 92 -1.16 2.39 10.60
C HIS A 92 -1.24 2.40 12.14
N PRO A 93 -0.57 3.32 12.86
CA PRO A 93 -0.52 3.30 14.33
C PRO A 93 -1.86 3.65 15.02
N LEU A 94 -2.91 4.00 14.27
CA LEU A 94 -4.25 4.16 14.84
C LEU A 94 -4.82 2.81 15.30
N PHE A 95 -4.43 1.71 14.65
CA PHE A 95 -4.78 0.37 15.09
C PHE A 95 -4.08 0.08 16.42
N GLY A 96 -4.88 0.05 17.49
CA GLY A 96 -4.41 -0.12 18.86
C GLY A 96 -4.35 1.18 19.68
N ALA A 97 -4.56 2.34 19.06
CA ALA A 97 -4.51 3.64 19.73
C ALA A 97 -5.90 4.26 20.00
N MET A 98 -6.96 3.67 19.47
CA MET A 98 -8.35 4.13 19.66
C MET A 98 -9.28 3.04 20.20
N PRO A 99 -9.05 2.51 21.42
CA PRO A 99 -9.81 1.38 21.97
C PRO A 99 -11.29 1.68 22.28
N LYS A 100 -11.73 2.93 22.25
CA LYS A 100 -13.12 3.33 22.51
C LYS A 100 -13.90 3.68 21.25
N THR A 101 -13.28 3.56 20.08
CA THR A 101 -13.86 3.96 18.80
C THR A 101 -13.81 2.79 17.82
N PRO A 102 -14.93 2.37 17.23
CA PRO A 102 -14.91 1.33 16.20
C PRO A 102 -14.08 1.77 14.99
N LEU A 103 -13.16 0.92 14.54
CA LEU A 103 -12.30 1.19 13.39
C LEU A 103 -12.63 0.25 12.23
N LEU A 104 -12.55 0.74 11.01
CA LEU A 104 -12.50 -0.09 9.80
C LEU A 104 -11.11 0.00 9.19
N VAL A 105 -10.57 -1.12 8.71
CA VAL A 105 -9.40 -1.06 7.83
C VAL A 105 -9.84 -0.84 6.39
N GLU A 106 -9.25 0.16 5.74
CA GLU A 106 -9.39 0.45 4.33
C GLU A 106 -8.19 -0.12 3.57
N PHE A 107 -8.48 -0.98 2.60
CA PHE A 107 -7.52 -1.49 1.64
C PHE A 107 -7.82 -0.95 0.24
N GLN A 108 -6.78 -0.83 -0.57
CA GLN A 108 -6.92 -0.56 -2.00
C GLN A 108 -6.88 -1.88 -2.77
N ILE A 109 -7.95 -2.21 -3.49
CA ILE A 109 -7.98 -3.35 -4.42
C ILE A 109 -7.52 -2.87 -5.80
N THR A 110 -7.89 -1.63 -6.17
CA THR A 110 -7.37 -0.99 -7.38
C THR A 110 -5.88 -0.73 -7.25
N GLN A 111 -5.15 -0.94 -8.34
CA GLN A 111 -3.69 -0.95 -8.36
C GLN A 111 -3.13 0.43 -8.71
N GLU A 112 -3.60 1.49 -8.05
CA GLU A 112 -3.13 2.87 -8.28
C GLU A 112 -1.60 2.98 -8.21
N TYR A 113 -1.02 2.37 -7.16
CA TYR A 113 0.43 2.40 -6.89
C TYR A 113 1.16 1.10 -7.28
N LEU A 114 0.48 0.23 -8.03
CA LEU A 114 0.93 -1.14 -8.29
C LEU A 114 0.86 -1.47 -9.79
N GLY A 115 1.05 -0.47 -10.65
CA GLY A 115 1.10 -0.61 -12.10
C GLY A 115 -0.27 -0.77 -12.77
N CYS A 116 -1.31 -0.17 -12.21
CA CYS A 116 -2.66 -0.08 -12.77
C CYS A 116 -3.16 -1.44 -13.31
N ALA A 117 -3.59 -1.49 -14.57
CA ALA A 117 -4.11 -2.71 -15.19
C ALA A 117 -3.08 -3.48 -16.04
N THR A 118 -1.79 -3.13 -15.97
CA THR A 118 -0.73 -3.75 -16.77
C THR A 118 0.20 -4.64 -15.95
N HIS A 119 0.22 -4.47 -14.63
CA HIS A 119 1.06 -5.25 -13.73
C HIS A 119 0.25 -6.32 -13.00
N LEU A 120 0.81 -7.53 -12.91
CA LEU A 120 0.31 -8.55 -11.99
C LEU A 120 0.85 -8.26 -10.58
N ALA A 121 -0.06 -8.01 -9.64
CA ALA A 121 0.23 -7.84 -8.23
C ALA A 121 -0.90 -8.43 -7.37
N TYR A 122 -0.72 -9.67 -6.90
CA TYR A 122 -1.68 -10.33 -6.01
C TYR A 122 -1.59 -9.77 -4.59
N LEU A 123 -2.69 -9.22 -4.08
CA LEU A 123 -2.74 -8.44 -2.84
C LEU A 123 -3.09 -9.26 -1.60
N GLY A 124 -3.42 -10.55 -1.74
CA GLY A 124 -3.65 -11.44 -0.60
C GLY A 124 -2.54 -11.35 0.46
N PRO A 125 -1.25 -11.44 0.09
CA PRO A 125 -0.13 -11.23 1.00
C PRO A 125 -0.09 -9.85 1.66
N LEU A 126 -0.50 -8.77 0.98
CA LEU A 126 -0.56 -7.41 1.55
C LEU A 126 -1.64 -7.32 2.62
N PHE A 127 -2.82 -7.84 2.31
CA PHE A 127 -3.95 -7.87 3.24
C PHE A 127 -3.58 -8.68 4.47
N LYS A 128 -3.01 -9.87 4.30
CA LYS A 128 -2.59 -10.74 5.41
C LYS A 128 -1.47 -10.14 6.25
N GLU A 129 -0.43 -9.57 5.63
CA GLU A 129 0.66 -8.86 6.34
C GLU A 129 0.11 -7.75 7.24
N THR A 130 -0.95 -7.05 6.80
CA THR A 130 -1.61 -6.01 7.60
C THR A 130 -2.48 -6.62 8.70
N LEU A 131 -3.35 -7.58 8.36
CA LEU A 131 -4.32 -8.17 9.30
C LEU A 131 -3.62 -8.91 10.45
N ASP A 132 -2.47 -9.54 10.17
CA ASP A 132 -1.65 -10.25 11.15
C ASP A 132 -0.72 -9.33 11.95
N ALA A 133 -0.60 -8.05 11.58
CA ALA A 133 0.32 -7.13 12.24
C ALA A 133 0.01 -7.05 13.75
N ASN A 134 0.97 -7.52 14.56
CA ASN A 134 0.86 -7.48 16.00
C ASN A 134 1.02 -6.03 16.47
N THR A 135 -0.06 -5.40 16.88
CA THR A 135 -0.03 -4.00 17.34
C THR A 135 0.60 -3.84 18.73
N HIS A 136 0.74 -4.93 19.49
CA HIS A 136 1.03 -4.95 20.92
C HIS A 136 0.13 -4.05 21.77
N ALA A 137 -1.05 -3.67 21.25
CA ALA A 137 -2.02 -2.92 22.02
C ALA A 137 -2.48 -3.75 23.23
N PRO A 138 -2.56 -3.15 24.43
CA PRO A 138 -3.09 -3.86 25.59
C PRO A 138 -4.51 -4.34 25.30
N ALA A 139 -4.83 -5.56 25.71
CA ALA A 139 -6.19 -6.07 25.57
C ALA A 139 -7.15 -5.10 26.28
N ALA A 140 -8.20 -4.65 25.59
CA ALA A 140 -9.30 -3.95 26.24
C ALA A 140 -9.84 -4.84 27.36
N ASP A 141 -10.10 -4.25 28.54
CA ASP A 141 -10.58 -4.88 29.76
C ASP A 141 -11.36 -6.18 29.49
N THR A 142 -10.75 -7.31 29.83
CA THR A 142 -11.21 -8.66 29.47
C THR A 142 -12.38 -9.10 30.36
N THR A 143 -13.55 -8.48 30.18
CA THR A 143 -14.79 -9.19 30.50
C THR A 143 -14.97 -10.28 29.45
N PRO A 144 -14.95 -11.58 29.82
CA PRO A 144 -15.07 -12.66 28.85
C PRO A 144 -16.42 -12.55 28.13
N LYS A 145 -16.42 -12.35 26.82
CA LYS A 145 -17.59 -12.68 26.00
C LYS A 145 -17.61 -14.19 25.84
N PRO A 146 -18.71 -14.87 26.18
CA PRO A 146 -18.84 -16.27 25.85
C PRO A 146 -18.94 -16.41 24.33
N ASP A 147 -18.13 -17.33 23.81
CA ASP A 147 -18.33 -18.06 22.56
C ASP A 147 -17.91 -17.33 21.26
N HIS A 148 -16.71 -17.65 20.76
CA HIS A 148 -16.46 -18.38 19.51
C HIS A 148 -14.96 -18.34 19.11
N ALA A 149 -14.45 -19.53 18.79
CA ALA A 149 -13.17 -19.90 18.16
C ALA A 149 -11.85 -19.72 18.96
N PRO A 150 -10.98 -20.77 19.00
CA PRO A 150 -9.62 -20.65 19.52
C PRO A 150 -8.72 -19.96 18.48
N ILE A 151 -8.63 -18.64 18.57
CA ILE A 151 -7.50 -17.87 18.04
C ILE A 151 -6.44 -17.88 19.15
N ASP A 152 -5.18 -18.15 18.81
CA ASP A 152 -4.05 -18.17 19.75
C ASP A 152 -4.14 -16.94 20.71
N PRO A 153 -4.31 -17.17 22.03
CA PRO A 153 -4.71 -16.11 22.96
C PRO A 153 -3.71 -14.96 23.14
N GLY A 154 -2.47 -15.07 22.64
CA GLY A 154 -1.36 -14.20 23.04
C GLY A 154 -1.11 -12.90 22.24
N VAL A 155 -1.60 -12.75 20.99
CA VAL A 155 -1.12 -11.67 20.10
C VAL A 155 -2.25 -10.70 19.66
N PRO A 156 -2.17 -9.39 19.95
CA PRO A 156 -3.14 -8.39 19.50
C PRO A 156 -2.90 -7.97 18.04
N SER A 157 -3.42 -8.76 17.09
CA SER A 157 -3.39 -8.43 15.66
C SER A 157 -4.45 -7.41 15.25
N ILE A 158 -4.29 -6.75 14.10
CA ILE A 158 -5.31 -5.83 13.55
C ILE A 158 -6.64 -6.55 13.35
N ALA A 159 -6.63 -7.78 12.81
CA ALA A 159 -7.84 -8.59 12.66
C ALA A 159 -8.58 -8.77 13.99
N ARG A 160 -7.85 -9.03 15.09
CA ARG A 160 -8.45 -9.17 16.42
C ARG A 160 -9.04 -7.85 16.93
N LEU A 161 -8.37 -6.73 16.71
CA LEU A 161 -8.89 -5.40 17.06
C LEU A 161 -10.18 -5.09 16.28
N MET A 162 -10.26 -5.48 15.00
CA MET A 162 -11.50 -5.35 14.22
C MET A 162 -12.65 -6.20 14.80
N GLY A 163 -12.37 -7.29 15.51
CA GLY A 163 -13.39 -8.11 16.18
C GLY A 163 -13.94 -7.53 17.50
N GLN A 164 -13.37 -6.44 18.04
CA GLN A 164 -13.74 -5.94 19.38
C GLN A 164 -15.03 -5.13 19.40
N HIS A 165 -15.38 -4.45 18.30
CA HIS A 165 -16.54 -3.58 18.18
C HIS A 165 -17.47 -4.05 17.06
N SER A 166 -18.79 -3.99 17.29
CA SER A 166 -19.80 -4.30 16.27
C SER A 166 -19.85 -3.31 15.11
N GLY A 167 -19.21 -2.15 15.25
CA GLY A 167 -19.06 -1.14 14.20
C GLY A 167 -17.76 -1.24 13.41
N SER A 168 -16.88 -2.19 13.73
CA SER A 168 -15.61 -2.39 13.03
C SER A 168 -15.80 -3.27 11.79
N GLY A 169 -14.80 -3.27 10.90
CA GLY A 169 -14.87 -4.05 9.66
C GLY A 169 -13.77 -3.73 8.66
N MET A 170 -14.02 -4.06 7.40
CA MET A 170 -13.08 -3.88 6.29
C MET A 170 -13.78 -3.16 5.13
N ALA A 171 -13.07 -2.23 4.49
CA ALA A 171 -13.48 -1.55 3.26
C ALA A 171 -12.42 -1.77 2.18
N GLY A 172 -12.85 -2.05 0.95
CA GLY A 172 -11.97 -2.26 -0.20
C GLY A 172 -12.29 -1.25 -1.30
N VAL A 173 -11.32 -0.44 -1.70
CA VAL A 173 -11.46 0.46 -2.84
C VAL A 173 -11.45 -0.38 -4.11
N ALA A 174 -12.63 -0.52 -4.72
CA ALA A 174 -12.91 -1.41 -5.84
C ALA A 174 -12.02 -1.16 -7.07
N ASN A 175 -11.73 -2.22 -7.83
CA ASN A 175 -10.93 -2.21 -9.06
C ASN A 175 -11.73 -2.59 -10.32
N ILE A 176 -13.05 -2.37 -10.32
CA ILE A 176 -13.91 -2.72 -11.46
C ILE A 176 -14.34 -1.51 -12.27
N GLY A 177 -14.59 -1.75 -13.55
CA GLY A 177 -15.21 -0.82 -14.49
C GLY A 177 -16.07 -1.55 -15.51
N THR A 178 -16.27 -0.92 -16.67
CA THR A 178 -17.09 -1.45 -17.77
C THR A 178 -16.34 -2.43 -18.68
N ASP A 179 -15.06 -2.69 -18.44
CA ASP A 179 -14.27 -3.69 -19.16
C ASP A 179 -14.94 -5.06 -19.07
N ARG A 180 -14.79 -5.89 -20.11
CA ARG A 180 -15.50 -7.17 -20.20
C ARG A 180 -15.17 -8.12 -19.04
N ASN A 181 -13.93 -8.09 -18.55
CA ASN A 181 -13.47 -8.85 -17.40
C ASN A 181 -13.56 -8.05 -16.08
N TRP A 182 -14.20 -6.88 -16.12
CA TRP A 182 -14.36 -5.91 -15.04
C TRP A 182 -13.08 -5.22 -14.57
N CYS A 183 -11.98 -5.96 -14.41
CA CYS A 183 -10.78 -5.51 -13.69
C CYS A 183 -9.60 -5.08 -14.58
N GLY A 184 -9.76 -5.10 -15.91
CA GLY A 184 -8.68 -4.83 -16.87
C GLY A 184 -7.66 -5.96 -16.94
N HIS A 185 -6.81 -6.11 -15.92
CA HIS A 185 -5.88 -7.24 -15.79
C HIS A 185 -6.64 -8.49 -15.28
N PRO A 186 -6.54 -9.68 -15.92
CA PRO A 186 -7.26 -10.89 -15.46
C PRO A 186 -6.99 -11.26 -13.99
N PHE A 187 -5.72 -11.24 -13.57
CA PHE A 187 -5.34 -11.48 -12.17
C PHE A 187 -5.80 -10.41 -11.17
N ALA A 188 -6.22 -9.22 -11.60
CA ALA A 188 -6.74 -8.22 -10.68
C ALA A 188 -8.09 -8.63 -10.07
N ALA A 189 -8.83 -9.54 -10.70
CA ALA A 189 -10.04 -10.13 -10.11
C ALA A 189 -9.71 -11.03 -8.89
N ALA A 190 -8.51 -11.62 -8.83
CA ALA A 190 -8.05 -12.38 -7.66
C ALA A 190 -7.94 -11.49 -6.42
N ASN A 191 -7.63 -10.20 -6.58
CA ASN A 191 -7.54 -9.26 -5.48
C ASN A 191 -8.90 -8.95 -4.86
N TRP A 192 -9.94 -8.82 -5.69
CA TRP A 192 -11.32 -8.69 -5.21
C TRP A 192 -11.75 -9.94 -4.45
N PHE A 193 -11.47 -11.12 -5.02
CA PHE A 193 -11.78 -12.40 -4.39
C PHE A 193 -11.08 -12.53 -3.03
N ALA A 194 -9.77 -12.27 -2.97
CA ALA A 194 -9.00 -12.34 -1.73
C ALA A 194 -9.47 -11.34 -0.67
N PHE A 195 -9.81 -10.11 -1.06
CA PHE A 195 -10.41 -9.14 -0.15
C PHE A 195 -11.70 -9.68 0.47
N GLY A 196 -12.61 -10.23 -0.35
CA GLY A 196 -13.88 -10.79 0.15
C GLY A 196 -13.68 -11.98 1.09
N ARG A 197 -12.73 -12.88 0.77
CA ARG A 197 -12.39 -14.05 1.59
C ARG A 197 -11.81 -13.63 2.95
N LEU A 198 -10.87 -12.68 2.96
CA LEU A 198 -10.26 -12.19 4.20
C LEU A 198 -11.18 -11.28 5.03
N ALA A 199 -12.11 -10.57 4.39
CA ALA A 199 -13.16 -9.83 5.09
C ALA A 199 -14.15 -10.77 5.78
N TRP A 200 -14.38 -11.96 5.22
CA TRP A 200 -15.17 -13.01 5.84
C TRP A 200 -14.41 -13.74 6.96
N ASP A 201 -13.18 -14.14 6.70
CA ASP A 201 -12.31 -14.83 7.64
C ASP A 201 -10.84 -14.41 7.44
N ALA A 202 -10.35 -13.56 8.34
CA ALA A 202 -8.99 -13.04 8.32
C ALA A 202 -7.92 -14.10 8.66
N THR A 203 -8.31 -15.31 9.10
CA THR A 203 -7.36 -16.38 9.43
C THR A 203 -6.89 -17.18 8.21
N LEU A 204 -7.58 -17.05 7.07
CA LEU A 204 -7.27 -17.76 5.84
C LEU A 204 -5.87 -17.44 5.29
N ASP A 205 -5.23 -18.44 4.71
CA ASP A 205 -3.94 -18.29 4.04
C ASP A 205 -4.13 -17.67 2.63
N PRO A 206 -3.45 -16.56 2.28
CA PRO A 206 -3.44 -16.01 0.93
C PRO A 206 -3.08 -17.02 -0.16
N GLN A 207 -2.25 -18.02 0.13
CA GLN A 207 -1.88 -19.05 -0.83
C GLN A 207 -3.05 -20.00 -1.13
N GLU A 208 -3.82 -20.39 -0.12
CA GLU A 208 -5.03 -21.20 -0.28
C GLU A 208 -6.11 -20.42 -1.02
N ILE A 209 -6.26 -19.12 -0.73
CA ILE A 209 -7.17 -18.23 -1.46
C ILE A 209 -6.78 -18.13 -2.95
N ALA A 210 -5.49 -18.06 -3.26
CA ALA A 210 -5.01 -18.04 -4.63
C ALA A 210 -5.31 -19.37 -5.36
N ASP A 211 -5.06 -20.51 -4.70
CA ASP A 211 -5.40 -21.84 -5.23
C ASP A 211 -6.91 -21.96 -5.52
N ASP A 212 -7.78 -21.60 -4.56
CA ASP A 212 -9.25 -21.56 -4.72
C ASP A 212 -9.64 -20.74 -5.96
N TRP A 213 -9.11 -19.52 -6.07
CA TRP A 213 -9.44 -18.61 -7.17
C TRP A 213 -8.99 -19.15 -8.52
N LEU A 214 -7.79 -19.72 -8.63
CA LEU A 214 -7.27 -20.30 -9.87
C LEU A 214 -8.11 -21.48 -10.33
N ARG A 215 -8.57 -22.34 -9.41
CA ARG A 215 -9.46 -23.47 -9.71
C ARG A 215 -10.83 -23.03 -10.21
N MET A 216 -11.34 -21.93 -9.69
CA MET A 216 -12.64 -21.37 -10.07
C MET A 216 -12.57 -20.60 -11.39
N THR A 217 -11.42 -20.00 -11.70
CA THR A 217 -11.27 -19.07 -12.82
C THR A 217 -10.72 -19.73 -14.08
N PHE A 218 -9.71 -20.60 -13.94
CA PHE A 218 -8.99 -21.16 -15.08
C PHE A 218 -9.19 -22.67 -15.21
N THR A 219 -8.60 -23.46 -14.32
CA THR A 219 -8.58 -24.93 -14.42
C THR A 219 -8.26 -25.57 -13.08
N ASN A 220 -8.66 -26.83 -12.91
CA ASN A 220 -8.31 -27.64 -11.73
C ASN A 220 -7.02 -28.46 -11.92
N SER A 221 -6.35 -28.35 -13.07
CA SER A 221 -5.10 -29.06 -13.37
C SER A 221 -3.99 -28.69 -12.38
N PRO A 222 -3.40 -29.64 -11.65
CA PRO A 222 -2.27 -29.37 -10.76
C PRO A 222 -1.04 -28.82 -11.49
N ALA A 223 -0.90 -29.12 -12.78
CA ALA A 223 0.18 -28.59 -13.62
C ALA A 223 0.06 -27.08 -13.87
N PHE A 224 -1.15 -26.51 -13.74
CA PHE A 224 -1.40 -25.08 -13.79
C PHE A 224 -1.43 -24.46 -12.39
N VAL A 225 -2.27 -25.02 -11.50
CA VAL A 225 -2.60 -24.37 -10.21
C VAL A 225 -1.35 -24.21 -9.33
N GLY A 226 -0.49 -25.23 -9.23
CA GLY A 226 0.72 -25.16 -8.39
C GLY A 226 1.70 -24.06 -8.83
N PRO A 227 2.16 -24.06 -10.10
CA PRO A 227 3.06 -23.04 -10.61
C PRO A 227 2.45 -21.63 -10.57
N VAL A 228 1.18 -21.46 -10.95
CA VAL A 228 0.54 -20.14 -11.02
C VAL A 228 0.22 -19.58 -9.62
N THR A 229 -0.08 -20.43 -8.63
CA THR A 229 -0.14 -19.99 -7.22
C THR A 229 1.20 -19.42 -6.78
N THR A 230 2.32 -20.06 -7.14
CA THR A 230 3.67 -19.56 -6.81
C THR A 230 3.93 -18.20 -7.47
N LEU A 231 3.57 -18.06 -8.75
CA LEU A 231 3.63 -16.80 -9.51
C LEU A 231 2.83 -15.70 -8.81
N MET A 232 1.58 -15.96 -8.40
CA MET A 232 0.75 -15.00 -7.69
C MET A 232 1.40 -14.59 -6.36
N MET A 233 1.87 -15.54 -5.56
CA MET A 233 2.42 -15.27 -4.23
C MET A 233 3.69 -14.41 -4.26
N MET A 234 4.52 -14.50 -5.31
CA MET A 234 5.72 -13.66 -5.43
C MET A 234 5.45 -12.26 -6.02
N SER A 235 4.35 -12.08 -6.75
CA SER A 235 4.11 -10.90 -7.58
C SER A 235 4.10 -9.56 -6.83
N ARG A 236 3.49 -9.49 -5.64
CA ARG A 236 3.48 -8.26 -4.83
C ARG A 236 4.87 -7.88 -4.34
N GLN A 237 5.70 -8.86 -3.97
CA GLN A 237 7.09 -8.57 -3.56
C GLN A 237 7.93 -8.13 -4.76
N ALA A 238 7.70 -8.68 -5.96
CA ALA A 238 8.34 -8.19 -7.17
C ALA A 238 8.07 -6.70 -7.38
N VAL A 239 6.81 -6.25 -7.23
CA VAL A 239 6.41 -4.84 -7.34
C VAL A 239 7.11 -3.96 -6.31
N VAL A 240 7.14 -4.39 -5.03
CA VAL A 240 7.89 -3.68 -3.98
C VAL A 240 9.36 -3.55 -4.38
N ASP A 241 9.95 -4.62 -4.90
CA ASP A 241 11.38 -4.68 -5.19
C ASP A 241 11.80 -3.76 -6.35
N TYR A 242 11.07 -3.76 -7.47
CA TYR A 242 11.41 -2.87 -8.59
C TYR A 242 10.86 -1.45 -8.45
N MET A 243 9.92 -1.16 -7.54
CA MET A 243 9.42 0.21 -7.33
C MET A 243 10.06 0.90 -6.12
N THR A 244 9.95 0.30 -4.93
CA THR A 244 10.22 0.98 -3.66
C THR A 244 10.71 0.00 -2.56
N PRO A 245 11.89 -0.64 -2.70
CA PRO A 245 12.38 -1.62 -1.74
C PRO A 245 12.90 -0.97 -0.45
N LEU A 246 13.18 -1.80 0.56
CA LEU A 246 13.83 -1.42 1.83
C LEU A 246 13.11 -0.35 2.67
N GLY A 247 11.82 -0.12 2.42
CA GLY A 247 11.03 0.92 3.10
C GLY A 247 10.98 2.26 2.35
N LEU A 248 11.57 2.35 1.16
CA LEU A 248 11.22 3.41 0.22
C LEU A 248 9.73 3.31 -0.10
N HIS A 249 9.16 4.46 -0.47
CA HIS A 249 7.76 4.60 -0.84
C HIS A 249 7.62 5.99 -1.49
N HIS A 250 6.50 6.20 -2.18
CA HIS A 250 6.14 7.46 -2.82
C HIS A 250 7.18 7.92 -3.86
N LEU A 251 7.65 7.01 -4.73
CA LEU A 251 8.62 7.31 -5.80
C LEU A 251 7.97 7.48 -7.18
N MET A 252 6.64 7.65 -7.21
CA MET A 252 5.88 7.72 -8.43
C MET A 252 5.97 9.09 -9.07
N ALA A 253 5.86 9.12 -10.39
CA ALA A 253 5.68 10.34 -11.15
C ALA A 253 4.38 11.03 -10.73
N LYS A 254 4.46 12.36 -10.70
CA LYS A 254 3.36 13.24 -10.37
C LYS A 254 2.17 13.02 -11.31
N ASP A 255 0.98 13.35 -10.81
CA ASP A 255 -0.32 13.32 -11.50
C ASP A 255 -0.91 11.93 -11.80
N HIS A 256 -0.11 10.92 -12.14
CA HIS A 256 -0.65 9.66 -12.68
C HIS A 256 -0.23 8.38 -11.96
N HIS A 257 0.75 8.43 -11.05
CA HIS A 257 1.20 7.32 -10.18
C HIS A 257 1.72 6.03 -10.87
N TYR A 258 1.65 5.94 -12.20
CA TYR A 258 2.04 4.76 -12.99
C TYR A 258 3.56 4.48 -13.06
N GLY A 259 4.36 5.50 -13.38
CA GLY A 259 5.80 5.37 -13.64
C GLY A 259 6.67 5.97 -12.55
N PRO A 260 8.00 5.75 -12.59
CA PRO A 260 8.94 6.35 -11.64
C PRO A 260 9.04 7.86 -11.82
N GLY A 261 9.07 8.58 -10.70
CA GLY A 261 9.40 10.00 -10.61
C GLY A 261 10.16 10.34 -9.33
N PRO A 262 11.22 9.61 -8.93
CA PRO A 262 11.90 9.84 -7.66
C PRO A 262 12.57 11.23 -7.57
N TRP A 263 12.69 11.96 -8.69
CA TRP A 263 13.23 13.32 -8.76
C TRP A 263 12.19 14.43 -8.57
N GLU A 264 10.90 14.11 -8.52
CA GLU A 264 9.86 15.14 -8.42
C GLU A 264 9.96 15.89 -7.08
N ASP A 265 10.13 17.21 -7.15
CA ASP A 265 10.32 18.10 -6.00
C ASP A 265 9.42 19.35 -6.03
N GLU A 266 8.49 19.42 -7.00
CA GLU A 266 7.60 20.57 -7.18
C GLU A 266 6.25 20.43 -6.49
N GLY A 267 5.80 21.53 -5.86
CA GLY A 267 4.48 21.64 -5.23
C GLY A 267 4.52 21.45 -3.72
N ARG A 268 3.42 20.92 -3.16
CA ARG A 268 3.28 20.65 -1.74
C ARG A 268 4.28 19.55 -1.32
N ALA A 269 5.16 19.84 -0.37
CA ALA A 269 6.33 19.00 -0.09
C ALA A 269 5.98 17.54 0.25
N ASP A 270 4.96 17.29 1.07
CA ASP A 270 4.52 15.94 1.46
C ASP A 270 3.69 15.20 0.39
N TRP A 271 3.64 15.75 -0.83
CA TRP A 271 3.24 15.09 -2.08
C TRP A 271 4.43 14.81 -3.01
N THR A 272 5.65 15.18 -2.62
CA THR A 272 6.84 14.98 -3.46
C THR A 272 7.62 13.74 -3.01
N PRO A 273 8.13 12.93 -3.93
CA PRO A 273 9.07 11.85 -3.64
C PRO A 273 10.28 12.28 -2.82
N VAL A 274 10.88 13.45 -3.11
CA VAL A 274 12.08 13.94 -2.41
C VAL A 274 11.87 14.16 -0.92
N TYR A 275 10.65 14.53 -0.51
CA TYR A 275 10.28 14.67 0.90
C TYR A 275 10.39 13.33 1.65
N PHE A 276 10.02 12.24 0.99
CA PHE A 276 9.96 10.91 1.60
C PHE A 276 11.31 10.22 1.62
N HIS A 277 12.04 10.20 0.49
CA HIS A 277 13.28 9.44 0.42
C HIS A 277 14.49 10.21 0.97
N ARG A 278 14.48 11.56 0.98
CA ARG A 278 15.55 12.43 1.52
C ARG A 278 16.99 12.01 1.16
N ALA A 279 17.19 11.66 -0.11
CA ALA A 279 18.50 11.20 -0.57
C ALA A 279 19.47 12.39 -0.61
N ASP A 280 20.68 12.17 -0.10
CA ASP A 280 21.77 13.14 -0.12
C ASP A 280 23.13 12.44 -0.30
N ALA A 281 24.22 13.20 -0.27
CA ALA A 281 25.56 12.64 -0.45
C ALA A 281 25.98 11.64 0.66
N HIS A 282 25.32 11.65 1.82
CA HIS A 282 25.61 10.79 2.96
C HIS A 282 24.77 9.52 2.96
N GLY A 283 23.49 9.61 2.59
CA GLY A 283 22.55 8.50 2.70
C GLY A 283 21.18 8.73 2.07
N ILE A 284 20.23 7.90 2.47
CA ILE A 284 18.84 7.92 2.04
C ILE A 284 17.94 7.39 3.16
N GLY A 285 16.66 7.76 3.13
CA GLY A 285 15.63 7.35 4.08
C GLY A 285 15.20 8.51 4.96
N PHE A 286 14.24 8.27 5.84
CA PHE A 286 13.63 9.35 6.63
C PHE A 286 13.72 9.01 8.12
N ASP A 287 14.44 9.84 8.88
CA ASP A 287 14.56 9.66 10.33
C ASP A 287 13.21 9.92 11.01
N ARG A 288 12.55 8.83 11.40
CA ARG A 288 11.35 8.80 12.24
C ARG A 288 11.62 8.28 13.64
N THR A 289 12.89 8.11 14.00
CA THR A 289 13.30 7.74 15.35
C THR A 289 13.11 8.92 16.31
N SER A 290 13.50 8.76 17.57
CA SER A 290 13.42 9.81 18.58
C SER A 290 14.28 11.05 18.29
N THR A 291 15.25 10.95 17.37
CA THR A 291 16.07 12.09 16.91
C THR A 291 15.49 12.82 15.70
N GLY A 292 14.52 12.21 15.01
CA GLY A 292 13.86 12.76 13.83
C GLY A 292 12.42 13.20 14.12
N SER A 293 11.45 12.73 13.33
CA SER A 293 10.03 13.08 13.54
C SER A 293 9.39 12.41 14.75
N ASN A 294 10.08 11.42 15.35
CA ASN A 294 9.61 10.60 16.45
C ASN A 294 8.26 9.89 16.19
N ALA A 295 7.99 9.51 14.93
CA ALA A 295 6.79 8.76 14.57
C ALA A 295 6.76 7.37 15.24
N ILE A 296 7.93 6.79 15.55
CA ILE A 296 8.01 5.53 16.28
C ILE A 296 7.27 5.56 17.62
N ALA A 297 7.16 6.72 18.28
CA ALA A 297 6.46 6.87 19.56
C ALA A 297 4.93 6.71 19.45
N GLN A 298 4.38 6.63 18.23
CA GLN A 298 2.96 6.38 18.00
C GLN A 298 2.60 4.89 18.10
N TYR A 299 3.60 4.00 18.09
CA TYR A 299 3.42 2.57 18.20
C TYR A 299 3.58 2.07 19.65
N HIS A 300 2.88 0.99 20.01
CA HIS A 300 3.04 0.38 21.33
C HIS A 300 4.36 -0.42 21.43
N PRO A 301 4.98 -0.51 22.63
CA PRO A 301 6.12 -1.41 22.86
C PRO A 301 5.84 -2.85 22.41
N PRO A 302 6.80 -3.54 21.78
CA PRO A 302 8.22 -3.20 21.64
C PRO A 302 8.57 -2.41 20.36
N TRP A 303 7.59 -1.99 19.56
CA TRP A 303 7.86 -1.38 18.25
C TRP A 303 8.74 -0.14 18.28
N PRO A 304 8.61 0.82 19.22
CA PRO A 304 9.53 1.96 19.27
C PRO A 304 10.99 1.55 19.44
N GLU A 305 11.27 0.47 20.19
CA GLU A 305 12.63 -0.06 20.37
C GLU A 305 13.12 -0.74 19.09
N ILE A 306 12.30 -1.63 18.51
CA ILE A 306 12.65 -2.38 17.30
C ILE A 306 12.82 -1.44 16.09
N PHE A 307 11.84 -0.58 15.82
CA PHE A 307 11.89 0.38 14.71
C PHE A 307 12.89 1.50 14.95
N GLY A 308 13.16 1.86 16.21
CA GLY A 308 14.15 2.88 16.56
C GLY A 308 15.60 2.39 16.50
N ASN A 309 15.84 1.08 16.42
CA ASN A 309 17.18 0.50 16.33
C ASN A 309 17.46 0.04 14.89
N VAL A 310 18.44 0.68 14.24
CA VAL A 310 18.81 0.39 12.84
C VAL A 310 19.15 -1.09 12.59
N GLU A 311 19.73 -1.78 13.57
CA GLU A 311 20.15 -3.18 13.46
C GLU A 311 19.00 -4.18 13.70
N GLN A 312 17.93 -3.75 14.36
CA GLN A 312 16.75 -4.58 14.65
C GLN A 312 15.57 -4.25 13.74
N CYS A 313 15.54 -3.05 13.16
CA CYS A 313 14.49 -2.62 12.26
C CYS A 313 14.44 -3.58 11.07
N PRO A 314 13.27 -4.16 10.74
CA PRO A 314 13.15 -5.03 9.58
C PRO A 314 13.63 -4.31 8.31
N GLU A 315 14.52 -4.94 7.52
CA GLU A 315 15.09 -4.33 6.31
C GLU A 315 14.01 -3.78 5.37
N ARG A 316 12.88 -4.48 5.27
CA ARG A 316 11.71 -4.08 4.46
C ARG A 316 11.03 -2.77 4.88
N LEU A 317 11.39 -2.20 6.04
CA LEU A 317 10.90 -0.93 6.58
C LEU A 317 12.05 0.00 7.01
N LEU A 318 13.31 -0.34 6.72
CA LEU A 318 14.48 0.37 7.23
C LEU A 318 14.46 1.85 6.87
N LEU A 319 14.31 2.15 5.57
CA LEU A 319 14.33 3.52 5.04
C LEU A 319 13.04 4.29 5.36
N TRP A 320 12.04 3.60 5.91
CA TRP A 320 10.86 4.25 6.44
C TRP A 320 11.12 4.90 7.81
N PHE A 321 11.96 4.29 8.65
CA PHE A 321 12.23 4.80 10.00
C PHE A 321 13.59 5.47 10.15
N HIS A 322 14.55 5.20 9.26
CA HIS A 322 15.92 5.67 9.36
C HIS A 322 16.38 6.39 8.10
N HIS A 323 17.19 7.44 8.27
CA HIS A 323 18.10 7.92 7.23
C HIS A 323 19.44 7.21 7.41
N VAL A 324 19.83 6.41 6.42
CA VAL A 324 20.92 5.43 6.53
C VAL A 324 22.02 5.76 5.51
N SER A 325 23.27 5.66 5.96
CA SER A 325 24.44 5.89 5.11
C SER A 325 24.48 4.93 3.92
N TRP A 326 24.87 5.43 2.74
CA TRP A 326 25.11 4.58 1.56
C TRP A 326 26.12 3.45 1.78
N ARG A 327 26.96 3.55 2.81
CA ARG A 327 28.01 2.60 3.19
C ARG A 327 27.61 1.67 4.33
N HIS A 328 26.43 1.85 4.93
CA HIS A 328 25.94 0.96 5.98
C HIS A 328 25.92 -0.49 5.47
N GLU A 329 26.46 -1.42 6.25
CA GLU A 329 26.50 -2.84 5.91
C GLU A 329 25.17 -3.48 6.31
N MET A 330 24.43 -3.95 5.32
CA MET A 330 23.17 -4.67 5.50
C MET A 330 23.45 -6.09 6.01
N PRO A 331 22.48 -6.79 6.63
CA PRO A 331 22.61 -8.20 7.02
C PRO A 331 23.14 -9.16 5.95
N SER A 332 23.00 -8.82 4.66
CA SER A 332 23.57 -9.58 3.54
C SER A 332 25.09 -9.44 3.38
N GLY A 333 25.74 -8.56 4.14
CA GLY A 333 27.14 -8.15 3.97
C GLY A 333 27.36 -7.13 2.85
N ARG A 334 26.31 -6.77 2.10
CA ARG A 334 26.37 -5.70 1.09
C ARG A 334 26.22 -4.34 1.75
N THR A 335 26.78 -3.30 1.14
CA THR A 335 26.44 -1.94 1.55
C THR A 335 24.99 -1.60 1.16
N LEU A 336 24.37 -0.61 1.82
CA LEU A 336 23.01 -0.15 1.49
C LEU A 336 22.83 0.15 0.00
N TRP A 337 23.81 0.81 -0.63
CA TRP A 337 23.77 1.08 -2.08
C TRP A 337 23.72 -0.19 -2.92
N ASP A 338 24.56 -1.17 -2.60
CA ASP A 338 24.63 -2.42 -3.37
C ASP A 338 23.38 -3.28 -3.11
N GLU A 339 22.88 -3.31 -1.87
CA GLU A 339 21.62 -3.96 -1.53
C GLU A 339 20.45 -3.32 -2.28
N LEU A 340 20.37 -1.99 -2.33
CA LEU A 340 19.34 -1.26 -3.08
C LEU A 340 19.35 -1.69 -4.56
N CYS A 341 20.52 -1.65 -5.21
CA CYS A 341 20.67 -2.08 -6.61
C CYS A 341 20.23 -3.53 -6.83
N VAL A 342 20.63 -4.44 -5.95
CA VAL A 342 20.27 -5.86 -6.01
C VAL A 342 18.76 -6.06 -5.82
N ARG A 343 18.09 -5.30 -4.94
CA ARG A 343 16.63 -5.39 -4.77
C ARG A 343 15.87 -4.92 -6.01
N TYR A 344 16.24 -3.78 -6.59
CA TYR A 344 15.63 -3.35 -7.85
C TYR A 344 15.84 -4.35 -8.99
N GLN A 345 17.04 -4.93 -9.10
CA GLN A 345 17.31 -5.99 -10.07
C GLN A 345 16.47 -7.25 -9.79
N HIS A 346 16.38 -7.67 -8.53
CA HIS A 346 15.57 -8.81 -8.11
C HIS A 346 14.08 -8.64 -8.47
N GLY A 347 13.55 -7.42 -8.40
CA GLY A 347 12.19 -7.14 -8.86
C GLY A 347 12.00 -7.41 -10.36
N VAL A 348 12.95 -6.99 -11.19
CA VAL A 348 12.93 -7.27 -12.64
C VAL A 348 13.05 -8.76 -12.93
N ASP A 349 14.00 -9.43 -12.27
CA ASP A 349 14.22 -10.87 -12.47
C ASP A 349 13.04 -11.71 -11.98
N SER A 350 12.34 -11.24 -10.95
CA SER A 350 11.09 -11.84 -10.49
C SER A 350 10.00 -11.76 -11.57
N VAL A 351 9.87 -10.64 -12.28
CA VAL A 351 8.91 -10.53 -13.40
C VAL A 351 9.27 -11.46 -14.56
N ARG A 352 10.56 -11.62 -14.86
CA ARG A 352 11.03 -12.57 -15.87
C ARG A 352 10.71 -14.01 -15.47
N LEU A 353 10.88 -14.36 -14.20
CA LEU A 353 10.43 -15.66 -13.69
C LEU A 353 8.91 -15.83 -13.80
N MET A 354 8.12 -14.78 -13.56
CA MET A 354 6.66 -14.83 -13.79
C MET A 354 6.34 -15.12 -15.27
N GLN A 355 7.08 -14.52 -16.21
CA GLN A 355 6.93 -14.82 -17.64
C GLN A 355 7.26 -16.28 -17.97
N GLU A 356 8.37 -16.82 -17.44
CA GLU A 356 8.77 -18.21 -17.63
C GLU A 356 7.73 -19.20 -17.08
N VAL A 357 7.21 -18.94 -15.86
CA VAL A 357 6.17 -19.76 -15.25
C VAL A 357 4.88 -19.69 -16.07
N TRP A 358 4.47 -18.50 -16.52
CA TRP A 358 3.30 -18.37 -17.37
C TRP A 358 3.46 -19.15 -18.69
N GLU A 359 4.60 -19.00 -19.37
CA GLU A 359 4.87 -19.73 -20.62
C GLU A 359 4.80 -21.26 -20.45
N SER A 360 5.22 -21.76 -19.28
CA SER A 360 5.23 -23.20 -18.98
C SER A 360 3.83 -23.83 -18.91
N VAL A 361 2.77 -23.02 -18.74
CA VAL A 361 1.39 -23.50 -18.59
C VAL A 361 0.52 -23.26 -19.83
N THR A 362 1.12 -22.90 -20.97
CA THR A 362 0.38 -22.59 -22.22
C THR A 362 -0.58 -23.69 -22.68
N THR A 363 -0.34 -24.96 -22.33
CA THR A 363 -1.21 -26.08 -22.73
C THR A 363 -2.38 -26.32 -21.78
N GLU A 364 -2.47 -25.58 -20.68
CA GLU A 364 -3.42 -25.84 -19.58
C GLU A 364 -4.65 -24.91 -19.59
N ILE A 365 -4.63 -23.83 -20.39
CA ILE A 365 -5.67 -22.79 -20.46
C ILE A 365 -5.96 -22.40 -21.91
N ASP A 366 -6.99 -21.58 -22.16
CA ASP A 366 -7.30 -21.14 -23.51
C ASP A 366 -6.28 -20.13 -24.06
N ASP A 367 -6.13 -20.15 -25.39
CA ASP A 367 -5.15 -19.32 -26.09
C ASP A 367 -5.36 -17.81 -25.88
N ALA A 368 -6.62 -17.35 -25.76
CA ALA A 368 -6.92 -15.94 -25.67
C ALA A 368 -6.53 -15.35 -24.30
N GLU A 369 -6.87 -16.05 -23.21
CA GLU A 369 -6.45 -15.70 -21.86
C GLU A 369 -4.94 -15.81 -21.69
N PHE A 370 -4.33 -16.87 -22.24
CA PHE A 370 -2.88 -17.05 -22.22
C PHE A 370 -2.15 -15.88 -22.88
N VAL A 371 -2.54 -15.54 -24.13
CA VAL A 371 -1.91 -14.47 -24.90
C VAL A 371 -2.09 -13.12 -24.20
N HIS A 372 -3.28 -12.83 -23.69
CA HIS A 372 -3.57 -11.57 -23.00
C HIS A 372 -2.66 -11.37 -21.77
N VAL A 373 -2.58 -12.36 -20.88
CA VAL A 373 -1.71 -12.28 -19.69
C VAL A 373 -0.23 -12.22 -20.09
N LYS A 374 0.18 -12.96 -21.12
CA LYS A 374 1.55 -12.93 -21.64
C LYS A 374 1.95 -11.53 -22.13
N GLU A 375 1.05 -10.85 -22.84
CA GLU A 375 1.28 -9.47 -23.30
C GLU A 375 1.39 -8.48 -22.13
N LEU A 376 0.55 -8.62 -21.11
CA LEU A 376 0.60 -7.79 -19.89
C LEU A 376 1.90 -8.03 -19.11
N LEU A 377 2.33 -9.28 -18.91
CA LEU A 377 3.62 -9.59 -18.29
C LEU A 377 4.80 -9.05 -19.10
N ALA A 378 4.71 -8.99 -20.43
CA ALA A 378 5.70 -8.34 -21.28
C ALA A 378 5.72 -6.81 -21.12
N ILE A 379 4.57 -6.17 -20.88
CA ILE A 379 4.51 -4.76 -20.49
C ILE A 379 5.17 -4.58 -19.11
N GLN A 380 4.78 -5.40 -18.12
CA GLN A 380 5.30 -5.36 -16.77
C GLN A 380 6.83 -5.51 -16.71
N GLU A 381 7.45 -6.39 -17.51
CA GLU A 381 8.93 -6.52 -17.53
C GLU A 381 9.61 -5.24 -18.02
N ARG A 382 9.08 -4.64 -19.10
CA ARG A 382 9.63 -3.40 -19.65
C ARG A 382 9.51 -2.26 -18.66
N GLU A 383 8.39 -2.19 -17.95
CA GLU A 383 8.11 -1.15 -16.96
C GLU A 383 8.88 -1.38 -15.66
N ALA A 384 9.05 -2.63 -15.22
CA ALA A 384 9.95 -2.96 -14.11
C ALA A 384 11.41 -2.54 -14.42
N CYS A 385 11.88 -2.75 -15.65
CA CYS A 385 13.19 -2.25 -16.08
C CYS A 385 13.25 -0.72 -16.08
N TRP A 386 12.18 -0.04 -16.52
CA TRP A 386 12.09 1.42 -16.47
C TRP A 386 12.18 1.93 -15.03
N TRP A 387 11.41 1.36 -14.11
CA TRP A 387 11.43 1.67 -12.68
C TRP A 387 12.83 1.47 -12.07
N ARG A 388 13.45 0.30 -12.26
CA ARG A 388 14.83 0.02 -11.82
C ARG A 388 15.80 1.07 -12.33
N ASP A 389 15.86 1.25 -13.65
CA ASP A 389 16.87 2.09 -14.28
C ASP A 389 16.72 3.56 -13.85
N ALA A 390 15.49 4.08 -13.86
CA ALA A 390 15.20 5.46 -13.48
C ALA A 390 15.54 5.74 -12.01
N CYS A 391 15.11 4.87 -11.09
CA CYS A 391 15.39 5.01 -9.66
C CYS A 391 16.87 4.88 -9.35
N LEU A 392 17.55 3.85 -9.88
CA LEU A 392 18.97 3.65 -9.59
C LEU A 392 19.85 4.73 -10.20
N LEU A 393 19.57 5.20 -11.43
CA LEU A 393 20.30 6.32 -12.02
C LEU A 393 20.11 7.60 -11.20
N TYR A 394 18.90 7.86 -10.73
CA TYR A 394 18.63 9.02 -9.88
C TYR A 394 19.39 8.93 -8.56
N PHE A 395 19.28 7.82 -7.81
CA PHE A 395 19.99 7.67 -6.54
C PHE A 395 21.52 7.60 -6.71
N GLN A 396 22.02 7.14 -7.86
CA GLN A 396 23.45 7.19 -8.21
C GLN A 396 23.99 8.63 -8.25
N THR A 397 23.15 9.63 -8.56
CA THR A 397 23.56 11.04 -8.51
C THR A 397 23.93 11.48 -7.10
N PHE A 398 23.46 10.79 -6.06
CA PHE A 398 23.77 11.07 -4.65
C PHE A 398 24.84 10.12 -4.11
N SER A 399 24.67 8.82 -4.33
CA SER A 399 25.61 7.81 -3.83
C SER A 399 27.00 7.93 -4.47
N LYS A 400 27.06 8.41 -5.73
CA LYS A 400 28.27 8.48 -6.57
C LYS A 400 28.98 7.12 -6.70
N ARG A 401 28.23 6.03 -6.62
CA ARG A 401 28.75 4.65 -6.69
C ARG A 401 28.26 3.93 -7.95
N PRO A 402 29.09 3.09 -8.57
CA PRO A 402 28.68 2.29 -9.72
C PRO A 402 27.64 1.23 -9.29
N PHE A 403 26.89 0.69 -10.24
CA PHE A 403 26.06 -0.49 -9.98
C PHE A 403 26.95 -1.68 -9.64
N PRO A 404 26.58 -2.52 -8.65
CA PRO A 404 27.35 -3.70 -8.30
C PRO A 404 27.25 -4.78 -9.39
N PRO A 405 28.17 -5.76 -9.41
CA PRO A 405 28.04 -6.93 -10.28
C PRO A 405 26.69 -7.64 -10.09
N GLY A 406 26.09 -8.06 -11.21
CA GLY A 406 24.78 -8.71 -11.23
C GLY A 406 23.60 -7.76 -11.44
N CYS A 407 23.79 -6.44 -11.29
CA CYS A 407 22.81 -5.45 -11.70
C CYS A 407 23.06 -5.03 -13.16
N GLU A 408 22.04 -5.13 -14.02
CA GLU A 408 22.17 -4.74 -15.42
C GLU A 408 22.44 -3.23 -15.56
N PRO A 409 23.24 -2.80 -16.56
CA PRO A 409 23.40 -1.38 -16.84
C PRO A 409 22.06 -0.78 -17.31
N ALA A 410 21.84 0.50 -16.96
CA ALA A 410 20.64 1.20 -17.37
C ALA A 410 20.56 1.34 -18.91
N ARG A 411 19.36 1.19 -19.46
CA ARG A 411 19.12 1.20 -20.92
C ARG A 411 19.18 2.60 -21.52
N LEU A 412 18.79 3.63 -20.75
CA LEU A 412 18.78 5.04 -21.15
C LEU A 412 19.50 5.92 -20.11
N SER A 413 19.72 7.19 -20.42
CA SER A 413 20.23 8.16 -19.44
C SER A 413 19.12 8.66 -18.51
N LEU A 414 19.49 9.22 -17.34
CA LEU A 414 18.53 9.81 -16.41
C LEU A 414 17.68 10.92 -17.06
N ASP A 415 18.31 11.78 -17.86
CA ASP A 415 17.61 12.84 -18.58
C ASP A 415 16.64 12.30 -19.64
N ALA A 416 16.92 11.14 -20.23
CA ALA A 416 15.99 10.49 -21.14
C ALA A 416 14.78 9.94 -20.38
N TYR A 417 14.97 9.31 -19.21
CA TYR A 417 13.86 8.84 -18.37
C TYR A 417 12.98 10.00 -17.86
N ARG A 418 13.57 11.12 -17.44
CA ARG A 418 12.83 12.33 -17.02
C ARG A 418 11.94 12.93 -18.12
N ARG A 419 12.25 12.67 -19.39
CA ARG A 419 11.47 13.16 -20.54
C ARG A 419 10.32 12.24 -20.95
N ILE A 420 10.21 11.05 -20.37
CA ILE A 420 9.09 10.15 -20.65
C ILE A 420 7.81 10.78 -20.10
N LYS A 421 6.86 11.11 -20.98
CA LYS A 421 5.53 11.59 -20.62
C LYS A 421 4.53 10.45 -20.77
N HIS A 422 3.70 10.23 -19.77
CA HIS A 422 2.63 9.25 -19.83
C HIS A 422 1.28 9.95 -20.03
N ASN A 423 0.86 10.09 -21.28
CA ASN A 423 -0.35 10.86 -21.64
C ASN A 423 -1.66 10.07 -21.53
N THR A 424 -1.59 8.76 -21.27
CA THR A 424 -2.77 7.88 -21.19
C THR A 424 -2.61 6.90 -20.05
N VAL A 425 -3.06 7.29 -18.86
CA VAL A 425 -3.25 6.37 -17.72
C VAL A 425 -4.76 6.19 -17.52
N PRO A 426 -5.27 4.95 -17.47
CA PRO A 426 -6.68 4.71 -17.17
C PRO A 426 -7.12 5.44 -15.89
N GLY A 427 -8.13 6.30 -15.97
CA GLY A 427 -8.66 7.07 -14.84
C GLY A 427 -8.11 8.49 -14.69
N VAL A 428 -7.04 8.86 -15.39
CA VAL A 428 -6.67 10.27 -15.60
C VAL A 428 -7.43 10.77 -16.82
N ALA A 429 -8.07 11.95 -16.73
CA ALA A 429 -8.81 12.51 -17.86
C ALA A 429 -7.91 12.51 -19.10
N ALA A 430 -8.36 11.87 -20.19
CA ALA A 430 -7.66 11.89 -21.46
C ALA A 430 -7.48 13.36 -21.86
N TRP A 431 -6.23 13.78 -22.00
CA TRP A 431 -5.88 15.08 -22.54
C TRP A 431 -6.56 15.25 -23.90
N ASP A 432 -7.35 16.31 -24.07
CA ASP A 432 -8.08 16.60 -25.30
C ASP A 432 -7.07 17.01 -26.39
N PRO A 433 -6.89 16.22 -27.47
CA PRO A 433 -5.98 16.56 -28.55
C PRO A 433 -6.44 17.75 -29.41
N LEU A 434 -7.55 18.42 -29.08
CA LEU A 434 -8.04 19.64 -29.74
C LEU A 434 -7.82 20.94 -28.95
N ASP A 435 -7.17 20.89 -27.79
CA ASP A 435 -6.82 22.11 -27.05
C ASP A 435 -5.57 22.77 -27.65
N ALA A 436 -5.80 23.80 -28.47
CA ALA A 436 -4.82 24.40 -29.39
C ALA A 436 -3.66 25.18 -28.72
N ASP A 437 -3.64 25.31 -27.39
CA ASP A 437 -2.70 26.19 -26.67
C ASP A 437 -1.50 25.45 -26.04
N SER A 438 -1.20 24.20 -26.42
CA SER A 438 -0.14 23.42 -25.75
C SER A 438 0.82 22.65 -26.66
N LEU A 439 1.14 23.20 -27.83
CA LEU A 439 2.37 22.81 -28.53
C LEU A 439 3.59 23.45 -27.84
N PRO A 440 4.67 22.69 -27.58
CA PRO A 440 5.92 23.30 -27.11
C PRO A 440 6.43 24.27 -28.20
N PRO A 441 6.93 25.48 -27.83
CA PRO A 441 7.63 26.31 -28.80
C PRO A 441 8.89 25.59 -29.29
N GLU A 442 9.19 25.76 -30.58
CA GLU A 442 10.30 25.14 -31.33
C GLU A 442 11.66 25.19 -30.61
#